data_AF-A0A2J8NNU8-F1
#
_entry.id   AF-A0A2J8NNU8-F1
#
_cell.length_a   1.000
_cell.length_b   1.000
_cell.length_c   1.000
_cell.angle_alpha   90.00
_cell.angle_beta   90.00
_cell.angle_gamma   90.00
#
_symmetry.space_group_name_H-M   'P 1'
#
loop_
_entity.id
_entity.type
_entity.pdbx_description
1 polymer ?
#
loop_
_entity_poly.entity_id
_entity_poly.type
_entity_poly.pdbx_seq_one_letter_code
_entity_poly.pdbx_strand_id
1 'polypeptide(L)'
;MGLEKLHPFDAGKWGKVINFLKEEKLLSDSMLVEAREASEEDLLVVHTRRYLNELKWSFAVATITEIPPVIFLPNFLVQRKVLRPLRTQTGG
;
A
#
# COMPACT_ATOMS: atom_id res chain seq x y z
N MET A 1 -5.60 14.40 0.27
CA MET A 1 -4.28 14.58 0.91
C MET A 1 -4.00 13.29 1.66
N GLY A 2 -3.03 12.50 1.23
CA GLY A 2 -2.72 11.23 1.88
C GLY A 2 -1.42 11.29 2.68
N LEU A 3 -1.07 10.14 3.25
CA LEU A 3 0.07 9.97 4.14
C LEU A 3 1.42 10.15 3.40
N GLU A 4 1.42 10.13 2.06
CA GLU A 4 2.59 10.37 1.22
C GLU A 4 3.26 11.73 1.43
N LYS A 5 2.55 12.71 2.02
CA LYS A 5 3.13 14.01 2.36
C LYS A 5 3.91 14.03 3.67
N LEU A 6 3.80 12.97 4.46
CA LEU A 6 4.41 12.86 5.79
C LEU A 6 5.67 11.98 5.78
N HIS A 7 6.07 11.46 4.63
CA HIS A 7 7.17 10.52 4.51
C HIS A 7 7.88 10.68 3.15
N PRO A 8 9.21 10.48 3.05
CA PRO A 8 9.94 10.56 1.78
C PRO A 8 9.53 9.49 0.75
N PHE A 9 8.94 8.37 1.20
CA PHE A 9 8.32 7.38 0.33
C PHE A 9 7.01 7.90 -0.26
N ASP A 10 7.00 8.10 -1.57
CA ASP A 10 5.82 8.48 -2.32
C ASP A 10 4.91 7.28 -2.60
N ALA A 11 3.89 7.10 -1.75
CA ALA A 11 2.87 6.06 -1.94
C ALA A 11 2.04 6.24 -3.22
N GLY A 12 2.05 7.44 -3.83
CA GLY A 12 1.39 7.74 -5.09
C GLY A 12 2.29 7.61 -6.32
N LYS A 13 3.55 7.15 -6.18
CA LYS A 13 4.56 7.11 -7.24
C LYS A 13 4.07 6.44 -8.52
N TRP A 14 3.47 5.26 -8.41
CA TRP A 14 3.06 4.47 -9.58
C TRP A 14 1.92 5.12 -10.35
N GLY A 15 0.95 5.73 -9.67
CA GLY A 15 -0.11 6.50 -10.34
C GLY A 15 0.45 7.65 -11.16
N LYS A 16 1.46 8.37 -10.63
CA LYS A 16 2.16 9.44 -11.37
C LYS A 16 2.88 8.89 -12.60
N VAL A 17 3.62 7.79 -12.46
CA VAL A 17 4.32 7.13 -13.58
C VAL A 17 3.34 6.73 -14.69
N ILE A 18 2.23 6.08 -14.33
CA ILE A 18 1.20 5.68 -15.31
C ILE A 18 0.60 6.90 -16.02
N ASN A 19 0.33 7.98 -15.29
CA ASN A 19 -0.19 9.21 -15.90
C ASN A 19 0.81 9.80 -16.90
N PHE A 20 2.09 9.92 -16.54
CA PHE A 20 3.11 10.42 -17.47
C PHE A 20 3.23 9.55 -18.73
N LEU A 21 3.20 8.22 -18.59
CA LEU A 21 3.26 7.31 -19.74
C LEU A 21 2.05 7.43 -20.66
N LYS A 22 0.86 7.67 -20.11
CA LYS A 22 -0.37 7.93 -20.87
C LYS A 22 -0.31 9.28 -21.59
N GLU A 23 0.17 10.33 -20.92
CA GLU A 23 0.34 11.66 -21.51
C GLU A 23 1.27 11.63 -22.72
N GLU A 24 2.37 10.88 -22.64
CA GLU A 24 3.32 10.65 -23.73
C GLU A 24 2.83 9.62 -24.78
N LYS A 25 1.61 9.11 -24.64
CA LYS A 25 0.99 8.09 -25.52
C LYS A 25 1.82 6.80 -25.65
N LEU A 26 2.66 6.50 -24.67
CA LEU A 26 3.44 5.27 -24.57
C LEU A 26 2.63 4.11 -24.00
N LEU A 27 1.50 4.40 -23.36
CA LEU A 27 0.64 3.44 -22.70
C LEU A 27 -0.83 3.82 -22.86
N SER A 28 -1.70 2.82 -23.05
CA SER A 28 -3.16 2.97 -23.04
C SER A 28 -3.79 2.09 -21.96
N ASP A 29 -5.05 2.37 -21.59
CA ASP A 29 -5.77 1.56 -20.59
C ASP A 29 -5.91 0.10 -20.99
N SER A 30 -5.98 -0.21 -22.28
CA SER A 30 -6.02 -1.57 -22.80
C SER A 30 -4.74 -2.38 -22.56
N MET A 31 -3.63 -1.71 -22.21
CA MET A 31 -2.35 -2.35 -21.89
C MET A 31 -2.18 -2.60 -20.39
N LEU A 32 -3.11 -2.14 -19.56
CA LEU A 32 -3.04 -2.30 -18.10
C LEU A 32 -3.81 -3.53 -17.64
N VAL A 33 -3.25 -4.19 -16.63
CA VAL A 33 -3.93 -5.25 -15.89
C VAL A 33 -4.35 -4.67 -14.54
N GLU A 34 -5.59 -4.93 -14.14
CA GLU A 34 -6.10 -4.48 -12.85
C GLU A 34 -5.47 -5.30 -11.73
N ALA A 35 -4.87 -4.58 -10.77
CA ALA A 35 -4.19 -5.19 -9.65
C ALA A 35 -5.18 -5.84 -8.67
N ARG A 36 -4.80 -6.99 -8.11
CA ARG A 36 -5.59 -7.70 -7.08
C ARG A 36 -4.92 -7.58 -5.73
N GLU A 37 -5.72 -7.48 -4.67
CA GLU A 37 -5.19 -7.52 -3.31
C GLU A 37 -4.61 -8.91 -3.02
N ALA A 38 -3.33 -8.96 -2.61
CA ALA A 38 -2.71 -10.21 -2.16
C ALA A 38 -3.52 -10.83 -1.02
N SER A 39 -3.83 -12.12 -1.16
CA SER A 39 -4.55 -12.89 -0.13
C SER A 39 -3.67 -13.17 1.08
N GLU A 40 -4.28 -13.61 2.19
CA GLU A 40 -3.49 -14.01 3.36
C GLU A 40 -2.59 -15.20 3.02
N GLU A 41 -3.08 -16.13 2.20
CA GLU A 41 -2.33 -17.27 1.68
C GLU A 41 -1.10 -16.82 0.88
N ASP A 42 -1.25 -15.82 0.02
CA ASP A 42 -0.13 -15.24 -0.75
C ASP A 42 0.93 -14.63 0.18
N LEU A 43 0.49 -13.88 1.20
CA LEU A 43 1.39 -13.24 2.16
C LEU A 43 2.12 -14.27 3.04
N LEU A 44 1.47 -15.39 3.36
CA LEU A 44 2.04 -16.46 4.18
C LEU A 44 3.15 -17.26 3.49
N VAL A 45 3.35 -17.08 2.19
CA VAL A 45 4.51 -17.64 1.46
C VAL A 45 5.82 -17.05 2.00
N VAL A 46 5.82 -15.78 2.39
CA VAL A 46 7.02 -15.04 2.81
C VAL A 46 6.95 -14.53 4.26
N HIS A 47 5.76 -14.37 4.81
CA HIS A 47 5.56 -13.85 6.16
C HIS A 47 5.01 -14.88 7.14
N THR A 48 5.33 -14.70 8.42
CA THR A 48 4.78 -15.54 9.49
C THR A 48 3.37 -15.09 9.88
N ARG A 49 2.54 -16.02 10.38
CA ARG A 49 1.21 -15.70 10.95
C ARG A 49 1.33 -14.68 12.08
N ARG A 50 2.39 -14.77 12.89
CA ARG A 50 2.68 -13.82 13.98
C ARG A 50 2.83 -12.40 13.44
N TYR A 51 3.65 -12.22 12.42
CA TYR A 51 3.85 -10.91 11.78
C TYR A 51 2.55 -10.35 11.21
N LEU A 52 1.77 -11.15 10.47
CA LEU A 52 0.49 -10.70 9.92
C LEU A 52 -0.52 -10.29 11.02
N ASN A 53 -0.48 -10.96 12.17
CA ASN A 53 -1.29 -10.57 13.33
C ASN A 53 -0.79 -9.28 13.99
N GLU A 54 0.52 -8.99 14.01
CA GLU A 54 1.06 -7.72 14.50
C GLU A 54 0.56 -6.53 13.68
N LEU A 55 0.37 -6.69 12.36
CA LEU A 55 -0.17 -5.66 11.48
C LEU A 55 -1.62 -5.26 11.78
N LYS A 56 -2.33 -5.98 12.67
CA LYS A 56 -3.65 -5.59 13.18
C LYS A 56 -3.57 -4.43 14.18
N TRP A 57 -2.37 -4.03 14.61
CA TRP A 57 -2.17 -2.94 15.56
C TRP A 57 -1.61 -1.69 14.88
N SER A 58 -2.29 -0.55 15.04
CA SER A 58 -1.86 0.73 14.42
C SER A 58 -0.47 1.16 14.85
N PHE A 59 -0.06 0.83 16.09
CA PHE A 59 1.30 1.07 16.58
C PHE A 59 2.35 0.34 15.74
N ALA A 60 2.18 -0.97 15.51
CA ALA A 60 3.10 -1.75 14.69
C ALA A 60 3.20 -1.19 13.27
N VAL A 61 2.07 -0.82 12.66
CA VAL A 61 2.05 -0.22 11.32
C VAL A 61 2.78 1.13 11.31
N ALA A 62 2.54 2.00 12.29
CA ALA A 62 3.22 3.29 12.37
C ALA A 62 4.75 3.15 12.52
N THR A 63 5.20 2.19 13.32
CA THR A 63 6.63 1.88 13.47
C THR A 63 7.23 1.35 12.17
N ILE A 64 6.59 0.39 11.52
CA ILE A 64 7.07 -0.20 10.25
C ILE A 64 7.15 0.84 9.14
N THR A 65 6.14 1.70 9.06
CA THR A 65 6.05 2.74 8.01
C THR A 65 6.85 3.99 8.32
N GLU A 66 7.39 4.12 9.53
CA GLU A 66 8.06 5.35 10.01
C GLU A 66 7.19 6.61 9.89
N ILE A 67 5.87 6.45 10.07
CA ILE A 67 4.88 7.55 10.06
C ILE A 67 4.20 7.63 11.44
N PRO A 68 4.80 8.32 12.43
CA PRO A 68 4.25 8.38 13.78
C PRO A 68 2.78 8.82 13.88
N PRO A 69 2.26 9.76 13.06
CA PRO A 69 0.84 10.14 13.10
C PRO A 69 -0.15 8.99 12.85
N VAL A 70 0.26 7.88 12.21
CA VAL A 70 -0.59 6.70 11.97
C VAL A 70 -1.08 6.08 13.28
N ILE A 71 -0.35 6.24 14.40
CA ILE A 71 -0.72 5.72 15.72
C ILE A 71 -2.10 6.24 16.15
N PHE A 72 -2.43 7.49 15.83
CA PHE A 72 -3.67 8.16 16.25
C PHE A 72 -4.88 7.81 15.37
N LEU A 73 -4.67 7.06 14.29
CA LEU A 73 -5.76 6.67 13.40
C LEU A 73 -6.49 5.43 13.94
N PRO A 74 -7.85 5.44 13.93
CA PRO A 74 -8.63 4.22 14.11
C PRO A 74 -8.13 3.10 13.19
N ASN A 75 -7.96 1.88 13.72
CA ASN A 75 -7.27 0.82 12.99
C ASN A 75 -7.92 0.48 11.64
N PHE A 76 -9.25 0.56 11.52
CA PHE A 76 -9.94 0.33 10.24
C PHE A 76 -9.49 1.33 9.14
N LEU A 77 -9.12 2.56 9.51
CA LEU A 77 -8.55 3.52 8.57
C LEU A 77 -7.13 3.14 8.17
N VAL A 78 -6.31 2.68 9.13
CA VAL A 78 -4.95 2.19 8.86
C VAL A 78 -5.00 0.97 7.93
N GLN A 79 -5.87 -0.01 8.21
CA GLN A 79 -6.08 -1.16 7.34
C GLN A 79 -6.49 -0.75 5.93
N ARG A 80 -7.44 0.19 5.80
CA ARG A 80 -8.01 0.60 4.51
C ARG A 80 -7.10 1.54 3.70
N LYS A 81 -6.37 2.44 4.36
CA LYS A 81 -5.64 3.54 3.71
C LYS A 81 -4.12 3.32 3.68
N VAL A 82 -3.59 2.38 4.45
CA VAL A 82 -2.17 2.01 4.45
C VAL A 82 -1.99 0.58 3.95
N LEU A 83 -2.50 -0.41 4.69
CA LEU A 83 -2.16 -1.80 4.41
C LEU A 83 -2.83 -2.38 3.16
N ARG A 84 -4.09 -2.02 2.90
CA ARG A 84 -4.80 -2.49 1.69
C ARG A 84 -4.09 -2.05 0.39
N PRO A 85 -3.74 -0.77 0.18
CA PRO A 85 -2.95 -0.36 -0.97
C PRO A 85 -1.61 -1.11 -1.10
N LEU A 86 -0.92 -1.37 0.01
CA LEU A 86 0.34 -2.14 0.00
C LEU A 86 0.10 -3.59 -0.44
N ARG A 87 -0.96 -4.25 0.07
CA ARG A 87 -1.33 -5.61 -0.38
C ARG A 87 -1.76 -5.64 -1.84
N THR A 88 -2.46 -4.63 -2.33
CA THR A 88 -2.78 -4.50 -3.77
C THR A 88 -1.51 -4.33 -4.61
N GLN A 89 -0.53 -3.56 -4.14
CA GLN A 89 0.75 -3.43 -4.84
C GLN A 89 1.54 -4.76 -4.86
N THR A 90 1.48 -5.55 -3.78
CA THR A 90 2.13 -6.86 -3.71
C THR A 90 1.45 -7.91 -4.58
N GLY A 91 0.13 -7.84 -4.76
CA GLY A 91 -0.63 -8.83 -5.52
C GLY A 91 -0.44 -8.76 -7.04
N GLY A 92 0.32 -7.76 -7.53
CA GLY A 92 0.56 -7.52 -8.96
C GLY A 92 -0.39 -6.50 -9.53
#